data_AF-A0A517WAI4-F1
#
_entry.id   AF-A0A517WAI4-F1
#
_cell.length_a   1.000
_cell.length_b   1.000
_cell.length_c   1.000
_cell.angle_alpha   90.00
_cell.angle_beta   90.00
_cell.angle_gamma   90.00
#
_symmetry.space_group_name_H-M   'P 1'
#
loop_
_entity.id
_entity.type
_entity.pdbx_description
1 polymer ?
#
loop_
_entity_poly.entity_id
_entity_poly.type
_entity_poly.pdbx_seq_one_letter_code
_entity_poly.pdbx_strand_id
1 'polypeptide(L)'
;MFNMKLLKTALLCTACLVPLSAGQVAHARSYAQPPVRCVMKPVVTYQFQKRRFTHFVTRYDNFGRPYRVRQVCYKTVRVPVTTWVRVCY
;
A
#
# COMPACT_ATOMS: atom_id res chain seq x y z
N MET A 1 31.83 -7.06 65.13
CA MET A 1 31.53 -7.80 63.88
C MET A 1 31.05 -6.79 62.85
N PHE A 2 31.92 -6.38 61.93
CA PHE A 2 31.60 -5.56 60.76
C PHE A 2 32.40 -6.07 59.56
N ASN A 3 31.74 -6.07 58.40
CA ASN A 3 32.05 -6.76 57.16
C ASN A 3 33.16 -6.02 56.38
N MET A 4 34.27 -6.70 56.02
CA MET A 4 35.37 -6.13 55.23
C MET A 4 35.56 -6.83 53.87
N LYS A 5 34.47 -7.29 53.23
CA LYS A 5 34.52 -7.95 51.90
C LYS A 5 34.56 -6.99 50.70
N LEU A 6 34.93 -5.73 50.91
CA LEU A 6 34.88 -4.70 49.87
C LEU A 6 36.07 -3.76 49.94
N LEU A 7 37.29 -4.28 49.78
CA LEU A 7 38.43 -3.41 49.53
C LEU A 7 39.50 -4.20 48.78
N LYS A 8 39.80 -3.75 47.56
CA LYS A 8 41.03 -4.06 46.81
C LYS A 8 41.03 -5.46 46.18
N THR A 9 40.32 -5.69 45.08
CA THR A 9 40.83 -5.38 43.72
C THR A 9 42.34 -5.50 43.56
N ALA A 10 42.72 -6.19 42.48
CA ALA A 10 44.05 -6.22 41.86
C ALA A 10 45.08 -7.19 42.47
N LEU A 11 45.02 -8.45 42.03
CA LEU A 11 46.19 -9.14 41.50
C LEU A 11 45.64 -10.24 40.57
N LEU A 12 45.75 -10.07 39.25
CA LEU A 12 46.86 -10.67 38.46
C LEU A 12 46.78 -12.20 38.55
N CYS A 13 46.75 -13.00 37.49
CA CYS A 13 46.85 -12.81 36.07
C CYS A 13 46.68 -14.24 35.50
N THR A 14 46.31 -14.34 34.23
CA THR A 14 46.73 -15.44 33.35
C THR A 14 46.47 -16.89 33.81
N ALA A 15 45.34 -17.45 33.36
CA ALA A 15 45.35 -18.82 32.86
C ALA A 15 44.41 -18.88 31.65
N CYS A 16 45.02 -18.75 30.48
CA CYS A 16 44.42 -18.99 29.18
C CYS A 16 43.78 -20.40 29.15
N LEU A 17 42.48 -20.50 29.40
CA LEU A 17 41.71 -21.66 28.96
C LEU A 17 41.21 -21.37 27.55
N VAL A 18 42.00 -21.87 26.60
CA VAL A 18 41.69 -22.00 25.18
C VAL A 18 40.26 -22.52 25.03
N PRO A 19 39.31 -21.78 24.43
CA PRO A 19 38.12 -22.43 23.92
C PRO A 19 38.55 -23.18 22.66
N LEU A 20 38.80 -24.48 22.80
CA LEU A 20 38.88 -25.37 21.65
C LEU A 20 37.56 -25.28 20.90
N SER A 21 37.66 -24.75 19.69
CA SER A 21 36.61 -24.62 18.70
C SER A 21 35.92 -25.96 18.43
N ALA A 22 34.60 -25.99 18.63
CA ALA A 22 33.70 -26.71 17.76
C ALA A 22 32.44 -25.85 17.61
N GLY A 23 32.56 -24.81 16.77
CA GLY A 23 31.44 -24.00 16.35
C GLY A 23 30.42 -24.87 15.65
N GLN A 24 29.40 -25.31 16.37
CA GLN A 24 28.13 -25.68 15.78
C GLN A 24 27.44 -24.37 15.43
N VAL A 25 27.89 -23.73 14.35
CA VAL A 25 27.07 -22.72 13.68
C VAL A 25 25.90 -23.51 13.14
N ALA A 26 24.81 -23.57 13.89
CA ALA A 26 23.53 -24.01 13.39
C ALA A 26 23.24 -23.12 12.19
N HIS A 27 23.57 -23.63 10.99
CA HIS A 27 23.11 -23.03 9.77
C HIS A 27 21.61 -23.26 9.80
N ALA A 28 20.88 -22.29 10.34
CA ALA A 28 19.51 -22.08 9.94
C ALA A 28 19.60 -21.94 8.43
N ARG A 29 19.36 -23.04 7.72
CA ARG A 29 19.07 -23.00 6.30
C ARG A 29 17.81 -22.17 6.23
N SER A 30 17.95 -20.87 6.04
CA SER A 30 16.90 -20.08 5.44
C SER A 30 16.71 -20.73 4.08
N TYR A 31 15.77 -21.67 3.99
CA TYR A 31 15.21 -22.02 2.71
C TYR A 31 14.82 -20.67 2.12
N ALA A 32 15.55 -20.23 1.11
CA ALA A 32 15.30 -18.95 0.47
C ALA A 32 13.84 -19.03 0.03
N GLN A 33 12.96 -18.34 0.75
CA GLN A 33 11.59 -18.20 0.30
C GLN A 33 11.71 -17.61 -1.10
N PRO A 34 11.06 -18.22 -2.11
CA PRO A 34 11.15 -17.71 -3.46
C PRO A 34 10.84 -16.21 -3.42
N PRO A 35 11.63 -15.37 -4.10
CA PRO A 35 11.43 -13.92 -4.02
C PRO A 35 10.01 -13.61 -4.48
N VAL A 36 9.21 -13.02 -3.58
CA VAL A 36 7.83 -12.63 -3.86
C VAL A 36 7.84 -11.69 -5.06
N ARG A 37 7.22 -12.11 -6.17
CA ARG A 37 7.20 -11.33 -7.42
C ARG A 37 5.94 -10.48 -7.45
N CYS A 38 6.10 -9.19 -7.23
CA CYS A 38 4.99 -8.24 -7.36
C CYS A 38 4.97 -7.59 -8.74
N VAL A 39 3.81 -7.63 -9.40
CA VAL A 39 3.58 -7.00 -10.70
C VAL A 39 2.35 -6.11 -10.61
N MET A 40 2.41 -4.95 -11.24
CA MET A 40 1.25 -4.07 -11.41
C MET A 40 0.36 -4.62 -12.53
N LYS A 41 -0.91 -4.88 -12.24
CA LYS A 41 -1.90 -5.30 -13.24
C LYS A 41 -2.99 -4.26 -13.39
N PRO A 42 -3.38 -3.88 -14.63
CA PRO A 42 -4.51 -3.01 -14.85
C PRO A 42 -5.80 -3.79 -14.62
N VAL A 43 -6.71 -3.22 -13.82
CA VAL A 43 -8.05 -3.73 -13.59
C VAL A 43 -9.04 -2.69 -14.08
N VAL A 44 -9.90 -3.08 -15.02
CA VAL A 44 -10.96 -2.21 -15.52
C VAL A 44 -12.22 -2.46 -14.70
N THR A 45 -12.64 -1.45 -13.95
CA THR A 45 -13.90 -1.47 -13.21
C THR A 45 -14.87 -0.47 -13.82
N TYR A 46 -16.17 -0.72 -13.64
CA TYR A 46 -17.19 0.18 -14.17
C TYR A 46 -17.86 0.93 -13.02
N GLN A 47 -17.75 2.25 -13.02
CA GLN A 47 -18.31 3.10 -11.98
C GLN A 47 -19.44 3.96 -12.53
N PHE A 48 -20.50 4.14 -11.74
CA PHE A 48 -21.58 5.06 -12.08
C PHE A 48 -21.14 6.50 -11.83
N GLN A 49 -21.22 7.33 -12.86
CA GLN A 49 -20.89 8.76 -12.78
C GLN A 49 -22.05 9.60 -13.29
N LYS A 50 -22.38 10.67 -12.55
CA LYS A 50 -23.32 11.69 -13.02
C LYS A 50 -22.62 12.57 -14.06
N ARG A 51 -23.09 12.53 -15.30
CA ARG A 51 -22.60 13.39 -16.38
C ARG A 51 -23.65 14.42 -16.75
N ARG A 52 -23.21 15.68 -16.83
CA ARG A 52 -24.00 16.79 -17.31
C ARG A 52 -24.12 16.71 -18.83
N PHE A 53 -25.30 16.96 -19.36
CA PHE A 53 -25.51 17.18 -20.79
C PHE A 53 -26.47 18.35 -21.01
N THR A 54 -26.40 18.90 -22.21
CA THR A 54 -27.23 20.05 -22.61
C THR A 54 -28.23 19.56 -23.63
N HIS A 55 -29.51 19.78 -23.37
CA HIS A 55 -30.60 19.50 -24.29
C HIS A 55 -31.27 20.80 -24.68
N PHE A 56 -31.60 20.96 -25.97
CA PHE A 56 -32.31 22.13 -26.46
C PHE A 56 -33.78 21.76 -26.67
N VAL A 57 -34.67 22.48 -25.98
CA VAL A 57 -36.11 22.30 -26.10
C VAL A 57 -36.68 23.46 -26.89
N THR A 58 -37.51 23.19 -27.88
CA THR A 58 -38.29 24.22 -28.56
C THR A 58 -39.50 24.56 -27.69
N ARG A 59 -39.66 25.84 -27.35
CA ARG A 59 -40.85 26.39 -26.69
C ARG A 59 -41.48 27.43 -27.58
N TYR A 60 -42.74 27.76 -27.31
CA TYR A 60 -43.49 28.76 -28.04
C TYR A 60 -43.76 29.95 -27.13
N ASP A 61 -43.68 31.17 -27.68
CA ASP A 61 -44.06 32.38 -26.96
C ASP A 61 -45.59 32.54 -26.95
N ASN A 62 -46.08 33.61 -26.32
CA ASN A 62 -47.52 33.91 -26.28
C ASN A 62 -48.12 34.18 -27.68
N PHE A 63 -47.28 34.44 -28.69
CA PHE A 63 -47.67 34.69 -30.08
C PHE A 63 -47.45 33.46 -30.99
N GLY A 64 -47.09 32.30 -30.43
CA GLY A 64 -46.86 31.06 -31.18
C GLY A 64 -45.54 31.01 -31.94
N ARG A 65 -44.57 31.90 -31.67
CA ARG A 65 -43.24 31.87 -32.31
C ARG A 65 -42.32 30.88 -31.57
N PRO A 66 -41.66 29.96 -32.28
CA PRO A 66 -40.75 29.01 -31.64
C PRO A 66 -39.44 29.68 -31.23
N TYR A 67 -38.96 29.35 -30.04
CA TYR A 67 -37.61 29.70 -29.57
C TYR A 67 -36.96 28.51 -28.87
N ARG A 68 -35.62 28.46 -28.89
CA ARG A 68 -34.85 27.37 -28.29
C ARG A 68 -34.42 27.73 -26.88
N VAL A 69 -34.72 26.86 -25.93
CA VAL A 69 -34.26 26.97 -24.54
C VAL A 69 -33.20 25.93 -24.26
N ARG A 70 -32.09 26.37 -23.69
CA ARG A 70 -31.01 25.49 -23.22
C ARG A 70 -31.39 24.90 -21.87
N GLN A 71 -31.66 23.61 -21.81
CA GLN A 71 -31.90 22.88 -20.58
C GLN A 71 -30.66 22.06 -20.20
N VAL A 72 -30.23 22.20 -18.94
CA VAL A 72 -29.12 21.43 -18.38
C VAL A 72 -29.70 20.23 -17.65
N CYS A 73 -29.32 19.04 -18.09
CA CYS A 73 -29.78 17.78 -17.51
C CYS A 73 -28.59 16.95 -17.02
N TYR A 74 -28.88 16.00 -16.14
CA TYR A 74 -27.90 15.05 -15.61
C TYR A 74 -28.34 13.64 -15.94
N LYS A 75 -27.41 12.81 -16.41
CA LYS A 75 -27.63 11.37 -16.59
C LYS A 75 -26.56 10.59 -15.82
N THR A 76 -26.98 9.50 -15.21
CA THR A 76 -26.05 8.54 -14.61
C THR A 76 -25.57 7.61 -15.71
N VAL A 77 -24.27 7.60 -15.99
CA VAL A 77 -23.66 6.73 -16.99
C VAL A 77 -22.61 5.85 -16.34
N ARG A 78 -22.46 4.64 -16.86
CA ARG A 78 -21.47 3.67 -16.41
C ARG A 78 -20.18 3.91 -17.19
N VAL A 79 -19.12 4.33 -16.51
CA VAL A 79 -17.84 4.72 -17.12
C VAL A 79 -16.75 3.72 -16.72
N PRO A 80 -15.93 3.24 -17.67
CA PRO A 80 -14.78 2.40 -17.33
C PRO A 80 -13.70 3.23 -16.63
N VAL A 81 -13.22 2.72 -15.51
CA VAL A 81 -12.12 3.29 -14.72
C VAL A 81 -11.04 2.23 -14.62
N THR A 82 -9.83 2.58 -15.07
CA THR A 82 -8.66 1.71 -14.98
C THR A 82 -7.93 1.99 -13.68
N THR A 83 -7.78 0.97 -12.85
CA THR A 83 -6.97 1.03 -11.62
C THR A 83 -5.81 0.06 -11.72
N TRP A 84 -4.66 0.44 -11.16
CA TRP A 84 -3.48 -0.41 -11.12
C TRP A 84 -3.41 -1.10 -9.77
N VAL A 85 -3.49 -2.42 -9.76
CA VAL A 85 -3.43 -3.22 -8.54
C VAL A 85 -2.11 -3.96 -8.50
N ARG A 86 -1.41 -3.89 -7.37
CA ARG A 86 -0.20 -4.68 -7.12
C ARG A 86 -0.60 -6.11 -6.77
N VAL A 87 -0.26 -7.05 -7.62
CA VAL A 87 -0.47 -8.49 -7.39
C VAL A 87 0.88 -9.14 -7.12
N CYS A 88 1.00 -9.81 -5.98
CA CYS A 88 2.23 -10.51 -5.58
C CYS A 88 1.99 -12.02 -5.61
N TYR A 89 2.97 -12.76 -6.16
CA TYR A 89 2.99 -14.22 -6.28
C TYR A 89 4.13 -14.81 -5.46
#